data_AF-A0AAP3DLW5-F1
#
_entry.id   AF-A0AAP3DLW5-F1
#
_cell.length_a   1.000
_cell.length_b   1.000
_cell.length_c   1.000
_cell.angle_alpha   90.00
_cell.angle_beta   90.00
_cell.angle_gamma   90.00
#
_symmetry.space_group_name_H-M   'P 1'
#
loop_
_entity.id
_entity.type
_entity.pdbx_description
1 polymer ?
#
loop_
_entity_poly.entity_id
_entity_poly.type
_entity_poly.pdbx_seq_one_letter_code
_entity_poly.pdbx_strand_id
1 'polypeptide(L)'
;FRMRDLLLRKRKKELSEYKAIHMIQDYFPLLHRSIEKDTTEMAKILLRLFNLLQRNGRKSHRYEKKTVFDILGVVYNYTMSQDRA
;
A
#
# COMPACT_ATOMS: atom_id res chain seq x y z
N PHE A 1 -1.69 5.27 3.33
CA PHE A 1 -2.60 5.08 2.17
C PHE A 1 -1.93 5.30 0.80
N ARG A 2 -1.13 6.37 0.59
CA ARG A 2 -0.53 6.68 -0.73
C ARG A 2 0.32 5.56 -1.37
N MET A 3 1.16 4.88 -0.58
CA MET A 3 1.96 3.74 -1.09
C MET A 3 1.09 2.57 -1.57
N ARG A 4 -0.01 2.29 -0.86
CA ARG A 4 -0.98 1.25 -1.24
C ARG A 4 -1.65 1.59 -2.57
N ASP A 5 -2.12 2.82 -2.71
CA ASP A 5 -2.74 3.32 -3.93
C ASP A 5 -1.76 3.28 -5.12
N LEU A 6 -0.49 3.65 -4.90
CA LEU A 6 0.55 3.54 -5.92
C LEU A 6 0.78 2.08 -6.35
N LEU A 7 0.79 1.13 -5.41
CA LEU A 7 0.88 -0.30 -5.71
C LEU A 7 -0.33 -0.81 -6.49
N LEU A 8 -1.54 -0.35 -6.17
CA LEU A 8 -2.75 -0.70 -6.89
C LEU A 8 -2.70 -0.18 -8.33
N ARG A 9 -2.47 1.12 -8.52
CA ARG A 9 -2.51 1.74 -9.86
C ARG A 9 -1.37 1.28 -10.76
N LYS A 10 -0.13 1.27 -10.27
CA LYS A 10 1.07 1.00 -11.09
C LYS A 10 1.42 -0.47 -11.19
N ARG A 11 1.04 -1.30 -10.21
CA ARG A 11 1.45 -2.72 -10.15
C ARG A 11 0.26 -3.68 -10.10
N LYS A 12 -0.99 -3.18 -10.14
CA LYS A 12 -2.23 -3.97 -10.03
C LYS A 12 -2.21 -4.93 -8.82
N LYS A 13 -1.57 -4.48 -7.74
CA LYS A 13 -1.45 -5.24 -6.49
C LYS A 13 -2.35 -4.62 -5.43
N GLU A 14 -3.44 -5.29 -5.14
CA GLU A 14 -4.23 -4.99 -3.96
C GLU A 14 -3.47 -5.40 -2.69
N LEU A 15 -3.49 -4.50 -1.71
CA LEU A 15 -2.94 -4.69 -0.38
C LEU A 15 -4.03 -4.31 0.64
N SER A 16 -4.25 -5.14 1.66
CA SER A 16 -5.25 -4.81 2.69
C SER A 16 -4.77 -3.66 3.57
N GLU A 17 -5.70 -2.82 4.03
CA GLU A 17 -5.39 -1.67 4.86
C GLU A 17 -4.75 -2.10 6.17
N TYR A 18 -5.35 -3.08 6.84
CA TYR A 18 -4.88 -3.60 8.12
C TYR A 18 -3.45 -4.16 8.03
N LYS A 19 -3.16 -4.94 6.97
CA LYS A 19 -1.81 -5.49 6.76
C LYS A 19 -0.79 -4.39 6.46
N ALA A 20 -1.19 -3.36 5.72
CA ALA A 20 -0.34 -2.20 5.47
C ALA A 20 -0.03 -1.45 6.77
N ILE A 21 -1.03 -1.18 7.61
CA ILE A 21 -0.88 -0.50 8.90
C ILE A 21 0.09 -1.29 9.78
N HIS A 22 -0.10 -2.61 9.91
CA HIS A 22 0.77 -3.46 10.70
C HIS A 22 2.24 -3.39 10.24
N MET A 23 2.50 -3.48 8.93
CA MET A 23 3.86 -3.36 8.38
C MET A 23 4.46 -1.95 8.56
N ILE A 24 3.63 -0.90 8.57
CA ILE A 24 4.06 0.48 8.80
C ILE A 24 4.40 0.72 10.28
N GLN A 25 3.69 0.06 11.20
CA GLN A 25 3.92 0.22 12.63
C GLN A 25 5.38 -0.05 13.02
N ASP A 26 5.97 -1.11 12.46
CA ASP A 26 7.38 -1.48 12.69
C ASP A 26 8.37 -0.42 12.18
N TYR A 27 7.95 0.42 11.24
CA TYR A 27 8.79 1.46 10.63
C TYR A 27 8.67 2.82 11.30
N PHE A 28 7.68 3.06 12.17
CA PHE A 28 7.51 4.37 12.82
C PHE A 28 8.76 4.83 13.60
N PRO A 29 9.43 4.00 14.41
CA PRO A 29 10.64 4.42 15.11
C PRO A 29 11.82 4.73 14.17
N LEU A 30 11.87 4.09 12.99
CA LEU A 30 12.88 4.37 11.98
C LEU A 30 12.59 5.69 11.27
N LEU A 31 11.33 5.94 10.93
CA LEU A 31 10.89 7.19 10.30
C LEU A 31 11.13 8.38 11.23
N HIS A 32 10.74 8.28 12.50
CA HIS A 32 10.96 9.34 13.50
C HIS A 32 12.44 9.74 13.57
N ARG A 33 13.33 8.76 13.75
CA ARG A 33 14.78 9.00 13.81
C ARG A 33 15.36 9.56 12.50
N SER A 34 14.74 9.27 11.36
CA SER A 34 15.23 9.74 10.07
C SER A 34 14.88 11.20 9.80
N ILE A 35 13.77 11.70 10.37
CA ILE A 35 13.35 13.11 10.25
C ILE A 35 14.40 14.04 10.89
N GLU A 36 14.98 13.62 12.01
CA GLU A 36 15.98 14.40 12.75
C GLU A 36 17.39 14.38 12.11
N LYS A 37 17.64 13.48 11.15
CA LYS A 37 18.98 13.25 10.59
C LYS A 37 19.19 13.88 9.21
N ASP A 38 18.58 13.28 8.19
CA ASP A 38 18.72 13.73 6.80
C ASP A 38 17.59 13.15 5.93
N THR A 39 17.22 13.94 4.92
CA THR A 39 16.26 13.58 3.87
C THR A 39 16.64 12.32 3.10
N THR A 40 17.94 12.06 2.91
CA THR A 40 18.43 10.88 2.19
C THR A 40 18.15 9.59 2.95
N GLU A 41 18.37 9.57 4.27
CA GLU A 41 18.09 8.40 5.11
C GLU A 41 16.58 8.14 5.22
N MET A 42 15.79 9.20 5.32
CA MET A 42 14.33 9.09 5.27
C MET A 42 13.87 8.47 3.94
N ALA A 43 14.42 8.92 2.81
CA ALA A 43 14.10 8.36 1.49
C ALA A 43 14.46 6.86 1.40
N LYS A 44 15.62 6.44 1.92
CA LYS A 44 16.01 5.01 1.97
C LYS A 44 15.03 4.17 2.78
N ILE A 45 14.61 4.67 3.95
CA ILE A 45 13.65 3.96 4.82
C ILE A 45 12.28 3.85 4.13
N LEU A 46 11.80 4.93 3.52
CA LEU A 46 10.54 4.92 2.76
C LEU A 46 10.58 3.96 1.57
N LEU A 47 11.70 3.90 0.85
CA LEU A 47 11.89 2.97 -0.27
C LEU A 47 11.91 1.52 0.21
N ARG A 48 12.58 1.23 1.33
CA ARG A 48 12.60 -0.10 1.95
C ARG A 48 11.21 -0.53 2.39
N LEU A 49 10.48 0.36 3.06
CA LEU A 49 9.08 0.14 3.45
C LEU A 49 8.21 -0.16 2.23
N PHE A 50 8.33 0.64 1.17
CA PHE A 50 7.58 0.42 -0.07
C PHE A 50 7.85 -0.96 -0.69
N ASN A 51 9.12 -1.38 -0.75
CA ASN A 51 9.51 -2.69 -1.24
C ASN A 51 8.96 -3.83 -0.36
N LEU A 52 8.94 -3.63 0.96
CA LEU A 52 8.37 -4.59 1.90
C LEU A 52 6.85 -4.72 1.69
N LEU A 53 6.14 -3.60 1.58
CA LEU A 53 4.71 -3.58 1.25
C LEU A 53 4.44 -4.24 -0.12
N GLN A 54 5.30 -4.05 -1.11
CA GLN A 54 5.14 -4.66 -2.43
C GLN A 54 5.29 -6.19 -2.41
N ARG A 55 6.24 -6.70 -1.62
CA ARG A 55 6.56 -8.13 -1.51
C ARG A 55 5.54 -8.86 -0.65
N ASN A 56 5.27 -8.33 0.54
CA ASN A 56 4.48 -8.99 1.57
C ASN A 56 3.04 -8.54 1.59
N GLY A 57 2.74 -7.38 0.98
CA GLY A 57 1.45 -6.75 1.03
C GLY A 57 0.42 -7.27 0.03
N ARG A 58 0.77 -8.15 -0.91
CA ARG A 58 -0.24 -8.75 -1.79
C ARG A 58 -1.33 -9.37 -0.91
N LYS A 59 -2.54 -8.84 -1.06
CA LYS A 59 -3.73 -9.38 -0.39
C LYS A 59 -3.81 -10.85 -0.79
N SER A 60 -3.84 -11.74 0.19
CA SER A 60 -4.10 -13.14 -0.10
C SER A 60 -5.52 -13.18 -0.67
N HIS A 61 -5.66 -13.62 -1.92
CA HIS A 61 -6.91 -14.23 -2.37
C HIS A 61 -7.00 -15.57 -1.64
N ARG A 62 -7.29 -15.50 -0.33
CA ARG A 62 -7.45 -16.68 0.50
C ARG A 62 -8.71 -17.38 -0.01
N TYR A 63 -8.51 -18.48 -0.74
CA TYR A 63 -9.54 -19.38 -1.30
C TYR A 63 -10.42 -18.81 -2.42
N GLU A 64 -9.86 -18.07 -3.41
CA GLU A 64 -10.64 -17.54 -4.57
C GLU A 64 -11.93 -16.80 -4.18
N LYS A 65 -12.05 -16.37 -2.91
CA LYS A 65 -13.29 -15.80 -2.42
C LYS A 65 -13.47 -14.43 -3.05
N LYS A 66 -14.57 -14.30 -3.77
CA LYS A 66 -15.12 -13.01 -4.19
C LYS A 66 -15.22 -12.11 -2.97
N THR A 67 -14.60 -10.95 -3.04
CA THR A 67 -14.78 -9.91 -2.03
C THR A 67 -16.21 -9.40 -2.05
N VAL A 68 -16.65 -8.69 -1.01
CA VAL A 68 -17.98 -8.05 -0.99
C VAL A 68 -18.20 -7.19 -2.24
N PHE A 69 -17.17 -6.55 -2.76
CA PHE A 69 -17.24 -5.77 -4.01
C PHE A 69 -17.43 -6.65 -5.25
N ASP A 70 -16.73 -7.78 -5.33
CA ASP A 70 -16.90 -8.77 -6.40
C ASP A 70 -18.30 -9.42 -6.36
N ILE A 71 -18.92 -9.53 -5.18
CA ILE A 71 -20.29 -10.04 -4.99
C ILE A 71 -21.33 -8.98 -5.36
N LEU A 72 -21.13 -7.74 -4.91
CA LEU A 72 -22.03 -6.63 -5.17
C LEU A 72 -21.89 -6.07 -6.59
N GLY A 73 -20.93 -6.53 -7.39
CA GLY A 73 -20.66 -6.03 -8.74
C GLY A 73 -20.19 -4.57 -8.76
N VAL A 74 -19.88 -4.00 -7.59
CA VAL A 74 -19.36 -2.64 -7.46
C VAL A 74 -17.87 -2.70 -7.79
N VAL A 75 -17.57 -2.63 -9.08
CA VAL A 75 -16.23 -2.30 -9.54
C VAL A 75 -15.82 -1.01 -8.83
N TYR A 76 -14.62 -0.98 -8.26
CA TYR A 76 -14.04 0.21 -7.63
C TYR A 76 -13.81 1.30 -8.71
N ASN A 77 -14.88 1.94 -9.16
CA ASN A 77 -14.89 3.08 -10.08
C ASN A 77 -14.27 4.34 -9.44
N TYR A 78 -13.62 4.20 -8.28
CA TYR A 78 -12.89 5.28 -7.62
C TYR A 78 -11.49 5.52 -8.20
N THR A 79 -10.99 4.67 -9.12
CA THR A 79 -9.61 4.81 -9.64
C THR A 79 -9.49 5.18 -11.12
N MET A 80 -10.59 5.25 -11.88
CA MET A 80 -10.56 5.66 -13.30
C MET A 80 -11.06 7.10 -13.55
N SER A 81 -11.74 7.72 -12.58
CA SER A 81 -12.25 9.10 -12.70
C SER A 81 -11.20 10.19 -12.41
N GLN A 82 -9.98 9.82 -12.04
CA GLN A 82 -8.86 10.76 -11.84
C GLN A 82 -7.86 10.77 -13.01
N ASP A 83 -8.07 9.96 -14.06
CA ASP A 83 -7.30 10.03 -15.32
C ASP A 83 -8.03 10.88 -16.39
N ARG A 84 -9.09 11.60 -16.01
CA ARG A 84 -9.80 12.58 -16.85
C ARG A 84 -10.15 13.84 -16.05
N ALA A 85 -9.13 14.63 -15.70
CA ALA A 85 -9.23 16.05 -15.42
C ALA A 85 -7.84 16.68 -15.59
#